data_AF-A0AA48H4V0-F1
#
_entry.id   AF-A0AA48H4V0-F1
#
_cell.length_a   1.000
_cell.length_b   1.000
_cell.length_c   1.000
_cell.angle_alpha   90.00
_cell.angle_beta   90.00
_cell.angle_gamma   90.00
#
_symmetry.space_group_name_H-M   'P 1'
#
loop_
_entity.id
_entity.type
_entity.pdbx_description
1 polymer ?
#
loop_
_entity_poly.entity_id
_entity_poly.type
_entity_poly.pdbx_seq_one_letter_code
_entity_poly.pdbx_strand_id
1 'polypeptide(L)'
;MPTIARIIWTVGFLIGTITHSLDLYHGGWLPYDFRPLPWNIYWTSLTFLDPLAAVLIWVRERWGVWLGVAIMASNVLVNGYTAFIAGYEEFYFSLALQSVFAAFVFFAAWEHWRGKERQEKQ
;
A
#
# COMPACT_ATOMS: atom_id res chain seq x y z
N MET A 1 17.88 1.72 3.44
CA MET A 1 17.21 0.41 3.38
C MET A 1 17.96 -0.46 2.35
N PRO A 2 18.13 -1.78 2.56
CA PRO A 2 18.78 -2.66 1.58
C PRO A 2 18.06 -2.65 0.22
N THR A 3 18.80 -2.78 -0.88
CA THR A 3 18.24 -2.74 -2.24
C THR A 3 17.14 -3.78 -2.46
N ILE A 4 17.33 -5.01 -1.96
CA ILE A 4 16.34 -6.08 -2.06
C ILE A 4 15.01 -5.67 -1.41
N ALA A 5 15.05 -5.02 -0.24
CA ALA A 5 13.84 -4.55 0.42
C ALA A 5 13.15 -3.44 -0.38
N ARG A 6 13.91 -2.53 -1.01
CA ARG A 6 13.33 -1.52 -1.92
C ARG A 6 12.70 -2.16 -3.17
N ILE A 7 13.27 -3.25 -3.69
CA ILE A 7 12.69 -4.00 -4.81
C ILE A 7 11.37 -4.64 -4.41
N ILE A 8 11.33 -5.38 -3.29
CA ILE A 8 10.09 -6.01 -2.79
C ILE A 8 9.01 -4.95 -2.55
N TRP A 9 9.39 -3.83 -1.94
CA TRP A 9 8.54 -2.66 -1.75
C TRP A 9 7.95 -2.17 -3.08
N THR A 10 8.81 -1.89 -4.07
CA THR A 10 8.40 -1.40 -5.39
C THR A 10 7.45 -2.37 -6.07
N VAL A 11 7.78 -3.67 -6.09
CA VAL A 11 6.96 -4.71 -6.73
C VAL A 11 5.59 -4.81 -6.06
N GLY A 12 5.52 -4.81 -4.73
CA GLY A 12 4.24 -4.90 -4.01
C GLY A 12 3.31 -3.72 -4.31
N PHE A 13 3.82 -2.49 -4.29
CA PHE A 13 3.03 -1.30 -4.66
C PHE A 13 2.62 -1.32 -6.15
N LEU A 14 3.49 -1.78 -7.06
CA LEU A 14 3.13 -1.89 -8.48
C LEU A 14 2.05 -2.95 -8.72
N ILE A 15 2.04 -4.06 -7.96
CA ILE A 15 0.94 -5.03 -8.02
C ILE A 15 -0.39 -4.37 -7.63
N GLY A 16 -0.42 -3.60 -6.54
CA GLY A 16 -1.60 -2.82 -6.14
C GLY A 16 -2.04 -1.83 -7.22
N THR A 17 -1.08 -1.09 -7.80
CA THR A 17 -1.31 -0.16 -8.91
C THR A 17 -1.98 -0.87 -10.10
N ILE A 18 -1.45 -2.03 -10.51
CA ILE A 18 -1.97 -2.78 -11.65
C ILE A 18 -3.40 -3.24 -11.38
N THR A 19 -3.68 -3.77 -10.18
CA THR A 19 -5.04 -4.18 -9.79
C THR A 19 -6.03 -3.02 -9.94
N HIS A 20 -5.74 -1.87 -9.32
CA HIS A 20 -6.64 -0.71 -9.39
C HIS A 20 -6.72 -0.10 -10.81
N SER A 21 -5.64 -0.20 -11.60
CA SER A 21 -5.64 0.26 -12.99
C SER A 21 -6.51 -0.64 -13.88
N LEU A 22 -6.51 -1.95 -13.64
CA LEU A 22 -7.39 -2.89 -14.35
C LEU A 22 -8.85 -2.65 -13.99
N ASP A 23 -9.16 -2.36 -12.73
CA ASP A 23 -10.50 -1.97 -12.30
C ASP A 23 -10.97 -0.70 -13.01
N LEU A 24 -10.11 0.33 -13.09
CA LEU A 24 -10.40 1.58 -13.82
C LEU A 24 -10.58 1.32 -15.33
N TYR A 25 -9.79 0.44 -15.91
CA TYR A 25 -9.87 0.10 -17.32
C TYR A 25 -11.20 -0.62 -17.66
N HIS A 26 -11.67 -1.52 -16.78
CA HIS A 26 -12.91 -2.26 -17.00
C HIS A 26 -14.18 -1.50 -16.56
N GLY A 27 -14.11 -0.76 -15.46
CA GLY A 27 -15.27 -0.09 -14.83
C GLY A 27 -15.32 1.42 -15.04
N GLY A 28 -14.31 2.03 -15.65
CA GLY A 28 -14.23 3.47 -15.88
C GLY A 28 -13.72 4.25 -14.66
N TRP A 29 -13.93 5.57 -14.68
CA TRP A 29 -13.53 6.44 -13.57
C TRP A 29 -14.43 6.19 -12.36
N LEU A 30 -13.81 5.99 -11.19
CA LEU A 30 -14.48 5.60 -9.96
C LEU A 30 -15.32 4.31 -10.11
N PRO A 31 -14.70 3.16 -10.41
CA PRO A 31 -15.42 1.94 -10.78
C PRO A 31 -16.07 1.20 -9.60
N TYR A 32 -15.77 1.58 -8.36
CA TYR A 32 -16.21 0.88 -7.14
C TYR A 32 -17.57 1.37 -6.63
N ASP A 33 -18.60 1.28 -7.47
CA ASP A 33 -19.97 1.77 -7.21
C ASP A 33 -20.74 0.97 -6.14
N PHE A 34 -20.34 -0.28 -5.90
CA PHE A 34 -20.82 -1.11 -4.79
C PHE A 34 -20.47 -0.57 -3.40
N ARG A 35 -19.72 0.53 -3.31
CA ARG A 35 -19.29 1.17 -2.06
C ARG A 35 -19.61 2.67 -2.02
N PRO A 36 -19.71 3.23 -0.80
CA PRO A 36 -19.78 4.68 -0.63
C PRO A 36 -18.62 5.38 -1.34
N LEU A 37 -18.91 6.54 -1.92
CA LEU A 37 -17.97 7.36 -2.69
C LEU A 37 -16.55 7.49 -2.06
N PRO A 38 -16.38 7.64 -0.73
CA PRO A 38 -15.02 7.74 -0.15
C PRO A 38 -14.15 6.50 -0.37
N TRP A 39 -14.71 5.28 -0.39
CA TRP A 39 -13.96 4.04 -0.65
C TRP A 39 -13.52 3.98 -2.10
N ASN A 40 -14.41 4.41 -2.99
CA ASN A 40 -14.16 4.45 -4.41
C ASN A 40 -13.04 5.45 -4.76
N ILE A 41 -13.10 6.66 -4.18
CA ILE A 41 -12.02 7.65 -4.29
C ILE A 41 -10.72 7.08 -3.72
N TYR A 42 -10.78 6.41 -2.56
CA TYR A 42 -9.60 5.81 -1.93
C TYR A 42 -8.91 4.81 -2.85
N TRP A 43 -9.60 3.76 -3.32
CA TRP A 43 -9.00 2.76 -4.20
C TRP A 43 -8.55 3.34 -5.54
N THR A 44 -9.33 4.28 -6.11
CA THR A 44 -8.93 5.00 -7.32
C THR A 44 -7.63 5.79 -7.10
N SER A 45 -7.47 6.43 -5.94
CA SER A 45 -6.26 7.20 -5.61
C SER A 45 -5.00 6.35 -5.52
N LEU A 46 -5.12 5.05 -5.20
CA LEU A 46 -3.98 4.14 -5.10
C LEU A 46 -3.28 3.94 -6.44
N THR A 47 -3.96 4.12 -7.58
CA THR A 47 -3.33 4.15 -8.91
C THR A 47 -2.25 5.23 -9.05
N PHE A 48 -2.28 6.27 -8.21
CA PHE A 48 -1.29 7.34 -8.17
C PHE A 48 -0.37 7.25 -6.94
N LEU A 49 -0.93 6.91 -5.78
CA LEU A 49 -0.18 6.85 -4.52
C LEU A 49 0.83 5.68 -4.51
N ASP A 50 0.46 4.53 -5.08
CA ASP A 50 1.32 3.35 -5.10
C ASP A 50 2.58 3.58 -5.97
N PRO A 51 2.48 4.08 -7.22
CA PRO A 51 3.67 4.44 -8.01
C PRO A 51 4.50 5.53 -7.35
N LEU A 52 3.85 6.50 -6.69
CA LEU A 52 4.56 7.55 -5.97
C LEU A 52 5.39 6.96 -4.81
N ALA A 53 4.82 6.03 -4.03
CA ALA A 53 5.56 5.31 -2.98
C ALA A 53 6.70 4.47 -3.57
N ALA A 54 6.44 3.79 -4.69
CA ALA A 54 7.42 2.99 -5.41
C ALA A 54 8.58 3.83 -5.98
N VAL A 55 8.35 5.07 -6.40
CA VAL A 55 9.42 5.99 -6.85
C VAL A 55 10.15 6.62 -5.66
N LEU A 56 9.41 7.09 -4.65
CA LEU A 56 9.99 7.79 -3.50
C LEU A 56 10.93 6.91 -2.69
N ILE A 57 10.73 5.59 -2.64
CA ILE A 57 11.67 4.71 -1.91
C ILE A 57 13.09 4.76 -2.49
N TRP A 58 13.24 5.08 -3.78
CA TRP A 58 14.54 5.23 -4.46
C TRP A 58 15.07 6.66 -4.40
N VAL A 59 14.22 7.66 -4.67
CA VAL A 59 14.65 9.05 -4.84
C VAL A 59 14.74 9.78 -3.49
N ARG A 60 13.79 9.53 -2.59
CA ARG A 60 13.73 10.16 -1.26
C ARG A 60 13.24 9.16 -0.22
N GLU A 61 14.09 8.17 0.11
CA GLU A 61 13.75 6.99 0.94
C GLU A 61 12.89 7.33 2.17
N ARG A 62 13.22 8.39 2.92
CA ARG A 62 12.44 8.82 4.09
C ARG A 62 10.96 9.04 3.77
N TRP A 63 10.67 9.76 2.69
CA TRP A 63 9.29 10.07 2.27
C TRP A 63 8.60 8.85 1.68
N GLY A 64 9.35 8.00 0.97
CA GLY A 64 8.84 6.72 0.48
C GLY A 64 8.38 5.82 1.63
N VAL A 65 9.19 5.71 2.70
CA VAL A 65 8.84 4.94 3.90
C VAL A 65 7.56 5.46 4.56
N TRP A 66 7.48 6.77 4.81
CA TRP A 66 6.29 7.37 5.43
C TRP A 66 5.03 7.15 4.59
N LEU A 67 5.12 7.39 3.28
CA LEU A 67 3.97 7.24 2.38
C LEU A 67 3.52 5.77 2.31
N GLY A 68 4.44 4.83 2.11
CA GLY A 68 4.06 3.41 2.01
C GLY A 68 3.50 2.85 3.32
N VAL A 69 3.99 3.29 4.48
CA VAL A 69 3.37 2.93 5.77
C VAL A 69 1.94 3.47 5.85
N ALA A 70 1.71 4.72 5.46
CA ALA A 70 0.38 5.32 5.47
C ALA A 70 -0.59 4.61 4.52
N ILE A 71 -0.13 4.26 3.32
CA ILE A 71 -0.92 3.46 2.36
C ILE A 71 -1.23 2.09 2.96
N MET A 72 -0.24 1.32 3.41
CA MET A 72 -0.50 -0.04 3.90
C MET A 72 -1.40 -0.06 5.14
N ALA A 73 -1.22 0.88 6.06
CA ALA A 73 -2.08 1.00 7.24
C ALA A 73 -3.53 1.30 6.85
N SER A 74 -3.75 2.29 5.99
CA SER A 74 -5.11 2.62 5.53
C SER A 74 -5.72 1.50 4.68
N ASN A 75 -4.94 0.86 3.81
CA ASN A 75 -5.45 -0.10 2.83
C ASN A 75 -5.88 -1.41 3.49
N VAL A 76 -5.10 -1.91 4.45
CA VAL A 76 -5.48 -3.08 5.26
C VAL A 76 -6.75 -2.79 6.07
N LEU A 77 -6.93 -1.58 6.61
CA LEU A 77 -8.15 -1.21 7.34
C LEU A 77 -9.37 -1.14 6.41
N VAL A 78 -9.24 -0.48 5.25
CA VAL A 78 -10.32 -0.33 4.26
C VAL A 78 -10.75 -1.70 3.73
N ASN A 79 -9.78 -2.57 3.38
CA ASN A 79 -10.06 -3.90 2.86
C ASN A 79 -10.54 -4.85 3.96
N GLY A 80 -10.00 -4.76 5.18
CA GLY A 80 -10.48 -5.52 6.34
C GLY A 80 -11.92 -5.17 6.71
N TYR A 81 -12.28 -3.90 6.70
CA TYR A 81 -13.67 -3.47 6.87
C TYR A 81 -14.56 -4.04 5.77
N THR A 82 -14.10 -3.97 4.51
CA THR A 82 -14.86 -4.46 3.36
C THR A 82 -15.10 -5.97 3.43
N ALA A 83 -14.08 -6.73 3.83
CA ALA A 83 -14.16 -8.18 3.98
C ALA A 83 -15.03 -8.60 5.17
N PHE A 84 -14.71 -8.11 6.37
CA PHE A 84 -15.28 -8.66 7.61
C PHE A 84 -16.55 -7.95 8.08
N ILE A 85 -16.69 -6.65 7.83
CA ILE A 85 -17.84 -5.86 8.32
C ILE A 85 -18.90 -5.74 7.24
N ALA A 86 -18.49 -5.53 5.99
CA ALA A 86 -19.42 -5.40 4.88
C ALA A 86 -19.72 -6.73 4.16
N GLY A 87 -19.02 -7.82 4.50
CA GLY A 87 -19.35 -9.18 4.09
C GLY A 87 -18.90 -9.57 2.67
N TYR A 88 -17.88 -8.90 2.12
CA TYR A 88 -17.35 -9.21 0.78
C TYR A 88 -16.21 -10.23 0.87
N GLU A 89 -16.56 -11.51 0.81
CA GLU A 89 -15.63 -12.64 1.00
C GLU A 89 -14.54 -12.71 -0.08
N GLU A 90 -14.79 -12.17 -1.27
CA GLU A 90 -13.81 -12.09 -2.35
C GLU A 90 -12.56 -11.29 -1.97
N PHE A 91 -12.63 -10.46 -0.92
CA PHE A 91 -11.48 -9.73 -0.39
C PHE A 91 -10.57 -10.58 0.49
N TYR A 92 -10.98 -11.75 0.99
CA TYR A 92 -10.19 -12.51 1.98
C TYR A 92 -8.81 -12.92 1.47
N PHE A 93 -8.73 -13.45 0.25
CA PHE A 93 -7.46 -13.88 -0.33
C PHE A 93 -6.52 -12.70 -0.55
N SER A 94 -7.04 -11.64 -1.16
CA SER A 94 -6.30 -10.39 -1.42
C SER A 94 -5.83 -9.74 -0.12
N LEU A 95 -6.69 -9.70 0.91
CA LEU A 95 -6.39 -9.16 2.22
C LEU A 95 -5.31 -9.97 2.95
N ALA A 96 -5.31 -11.30 2.82
CA ALA A 96 -4.27 -12.15 3.40
C ALA A 96 -2.89 -11.84 2.79
N LEU A 97 -2.79 -11.80 1.46
CA LEU A 97 -1.55 -11.45 0.76
C LEU A 97 -1.10 -10.02 1.07
N GLN A 98 -2.05 -9.07 1.06
CA GLN A 98 -1.82 -7.68 1.43
C GLN A 98 -1.31 -7.54 2.86
N SER A 99 -1.82 -8.34 3.82
CA SER A 99 -1.39 -8.30 5.22
C SER A 99 0.04 -8.79 5.39
N VAL A 100 0.45 -9.80 4.63
CA VAL A 100 1.86 -10.25 4.58
C VAL A 100 2.77 -9.13 4.05
N PHE A 101 2.35 -8.46 2.97
CA PHE A 101 3.09 -7.32 2.44
C PHE A 101 3.12 -6.13 3.41
N ALA A 102 2.03 -5.88 4.13
CA ALA A 102 1.95 -4.83 5.15
C ALA A 102 2.92 -5.09 6.30
N ALA A 103 2.98 -6.34 6.79
CA ALA A 103 3.93 -6.75 7.81
C ALA A 103 5.38 -6.51 7.35
N PHE A 104 5.70 -6.85 6.10
CA PHE A 104 7.00 -6.53 5.51
C PHE A 104 7.28 -5.02 5.49
N VAL A 105 6.33 -4.20 5.02
CA VAL A 105 6.47 -2.74 4.95
C VAL A 105 6.69 -2.13 6.33
N PHE A 106 5.91 -2.53 7.33
CA PHE A 106 6.05 -2.04 8.70
C PHE A 106 7.38 -2.45 9.33
N PHE A 107 7.80 -3.70 9.12
CA PHE A 107 9.10 -4.18 9.57
C PHE A 107 10.26 -3.41 8.92
N ALA A 108 10.21 -3.21 7.60
CA ALA A 108 11.22 -2.48 6.87
C ALA A 108 11.29 -0.99 7.31
N ALA A 109 10.14 -0.38 7.60
CA ALA A 109 10.06 0.97 8.13
C ALA A 109 10.66 1.08 9.54
N TRP A 110 10.33 0.11 10.41
CA TRP A 110 10.86 0.06 11.77
C TRP A 110 12.39 -0.04 11.76
N GLU A 111 12.96 -0.97 10.99
CA GLU A 111 14.42 -1.10 10.87
C GLU A 111 15.06 0.17 10.29
N HIS A 112 14.43 0.82 9.32
CA HIS A 112 14.88 2.11 8.78
C HIS A 112 14.97 3.19 9.87
N TRP A 113 13.95 3.33 10.72
CA TRP A 113 13.93 4.33 11.79
C TRP A 113 14.93 4.00 12.90
N ARG A 114 15.02 2.74 13.33
CA ARG A 114 16.04 2.28 14.30
C ARG A 114 17.47 2.49 13.83
N GLY A 115 17.71 2.40 12.52
CA GLY A 115 19.02 2.67 11.93
C GLY A 115 19.44 4.14 12.13
N LYS A 116 18.51 5.08 11.97
CA LYS A 116 18.78 6.51 12.13
C LYS A 116 19.02 6.91 13.58
N GLU A 117 18.21 6.41 14.50
CA GLU A 117 18.39 6.69 15.94
C GLU A 117 19.76 6.23 16.47
N ARG A 118 20.34 5.18 15.89
CA ARG A 118 21.69 4.71 16.22
C ARG A 118 22.79 5.63 15.69
N GLN A 119 22.59 6.22 14.52
CA GLN A 119 23.54 7.18 13.92
C GLN A 119 23.51 8.54 14.62
N GLU A 120 22.33 8.98 15.09
CA GLU A 120 22.19 10.26 15.81
C GLU A 120 22.77 10.23 17.23
N LYS A 121 22.98 9.05 17.81
CA LYS A 121 23.55 8.86 19.16
C LYS A 121 25.06 8.61 19.17
N GLN A 122 25.70 8.52 18.01
CA GLN A 122 27.15 8.34 17.84
C GLN A 122 27.82 9.67 17.48
#